data_AF-A0AB34G919-F1
#
_entry.id   AF-A0AB34G919-F1
#
_cell.length_a   1.000
_cell.length_b   1.000
_cell.length_c   1.000
_cell.angle_alpha   90.00
_cell.angle_beta   90.00
_cell.angle_gamma   90.00
#
_symmetry.space_group_name_H-M   'P 1'
#
loop_
_entity.id
_entity.type
_entity.pdbx_description
1 polymer ?
#
loop_
_entity_poly.entity_id
_entity_poly.type
_entity_poly.pdbx_seq_one_letter_code
_entity_poly.pdbx_strand_id
1 'polypeptide(L)'
;MSFPTGVRLDRVRGGRQKYKRRIDAENSPYLNPQLVQPAKKPYNKIVSHLLVAEPEKIYAMPDPTVPDSDIKALTTLCDLADRELVVIIGWAKHIPGTFSEMKKKSLPLIP
;
A
#
# COMPACT_ATOMS: atom_id res chain seq x y z
N MET A 1 47.56 -45.50 20.52
CA MET A 1 46.27 -44.86 20.18
C MET A 1 46.55 -43.49 19.58
N SER A 2 46.30 -43.32 18.28
CA SER A 2 46.48 -42.04 17.58
C SER A 2 45.24 -41.18 17.80
N PHE A 3 45.40 -39.99 18.39
CA PHE A 3 44.33 -39.00 18.43
C PHE A 3 44.19 -38.36 17.04
N PRO A 4 42.98 -38.20 16.50
CA PRO A 4 42.80 -37.57 15.20
C PRO A 4 43.35 -36.14 15.20
N THR A 5 44.12 -35.80 14.17
CA THR A 5 44.66 -34.47 13.90
C THR A 5 43.51 -33.50 13.65
N GLY A 6 43.08 -32.80 14.70
CA GLY A 6 41.97 -31.84 14.62
C GLY A 6 41.24 -31.59 15.93
N VAL A 7 41.55 -32.33 16.99
CA VAL A 7 40.98 -32.04 18.31
C VAL A 7 41.79 -30.93 18.97
N ARG A 8 41.32 -29.69 18.87
CA ARG A 8 41.91 -28.54 19.58
C ARG A 8 41.77 -28.79 21.09
N LEU A 9 42.90 -28.95 21.79
CA LEU A 9 42.99 -29.25 23.23
C LEU A 9 42.39 -28.16 24.14
N ASP A 10 42.13 -26.99 23.58
CA ASP A 10 41.61 -25.81 24.27
C ASP A 10 40.08 -25.77 24.28
N ARG A 11 39.45 -26.87 24.70
CA ARG A 11 38.00 -26.87 24.97
C ARG A 11 37.76 -26.52 26.44
N VAL A 12 38.28 -25.36 26.86
CA VAL A 12 37.92 -24.73 28.13
C VAL A 12 36.59 -24.00 27.97
N ARG A 13 35.69 -24.26 28.93
CA ARG A 13 34.42 -23.57 29.23
C ARG A 13 33.90 -22.58 28.18
N GLY A 14 32.78 -22.93 27.55
CA GLY A 14 31.81 -21.91 27.14
C GLY A 14 31.58 -21.73 25.64
N GLY A 15 31.67 -22.79 24.84
CA GLY A 15 31.06 -22.81 23.50
C GLY A 15 29.54 -23.02 23.55
N ARG A 16 28.80 -22.30 24.40
CA ARG A 16 27.33 -22.32 24.42
C ARG A 16 26.77 -20.92 24.62
N GLN A 17 26.93 -20.12 23.58
CA GLN A 17 26.06 -18.97 23.36
C GLN A 17 25.70 -18.89 21.89
N LYS A 18 24.98 -19.92 21.41
CA LYS A 18 24.36 -19.92 20.07
C LYS A 18 23.02 -19.17 20.05
N TYR A 19 22.61 -18.61 21.19
CA TYR A 19 21.53 -17.63 21.30
C TYR A 19 21.89 -16.67 22.42
N LYS A 20 22.26 -15.42 22.09
CA LYS A 20 22.34 -14.35 23.08
C LYS A 20 20.94 -13.74 23.20
N ARG A 21 20.16 -14.22 24.17
CA ARG A 21 18.93 -13.54 24.65
C ARG A 21 19.28 -12.79 25.92
N ARG A 22 19.77 -11.56 25.78
CA ARG A 22 19.59 -10.48 26.75
C ARG A 22 19.47 -9.19 25.96
N ILE A 23 18.22 -8.80 25.75
CA ILE A 23 17.85 -7.39 25.58
C ILE A 23 18.12 -6.80 26.96
N ASP A 24 19.20 -6.05 27.11
CA ASP A 24 19.29 -5.14 28.25
C ASP A 24 18.22 -4.08 27.98
N ALA A 25 17.19 -4.09 28.82
CA ALA A 25 15.93 -3.36 28.64
C ALA A 25 16.08 -1.83 28.60
N GLU A 26 17.30 -1.31 28.72
CA GLU A 26 17.61 0.13 28.72
C GLU A 26 18.16 0.64 27.38
N ASN A 27 18.44 -0.22 26.39
CA ASN A 27 18.87 0.26 25.06
C ASN A 27 18.20 -0.48 23.90
N SER A 28 16.92 -0.82 24.09
CA SER A 28 16.08 -1.31 23.00
C SER A 28 15.52 -0.12 22.21
N PRO A 29 15.88 0.05 20.92
CA PRO A 29 15.25 1.08 20.07
C PRO A 29 13.76 0.80 19.82
N TYR A 30 13.20 -0.27 20.40
CA TYR A 30 11.80 -0.66 20.31
C TYR A 30 11.00 -0.40 21.60
N LEU A 31 11.63 -0.03 22.72
CA LEU A 31 10.92 0.18 24.00
C LEU A 31 10.71 1.66 24.36
N ASN A 32 11.30 2.58 23.59
CA ASN A 32 11.00 3.99 23.73
C ASN A 32 10.18 4.42 22.51
N PRO A 33 8.87 4.74 22.65
CA PRO A 33 8.21 5.61 21.69
C PRO A 33 8.72 7.05 21.92
N GLN A 34 10.04 7.24 21.92
CA GLN A 34 10.54 8.51 21.46
C GLN A 34 10.02 8.59 20.05
N LEU A 35 9.08 9.50 19.87
CA LEU A 35 8.69 10.07 18.60
C LEU A 35 9.99 10.50 17.92
N VAL A 36 10.69 9.56 17.30
CA VAL A 36 11.68 9.84 16.28
C VAL A 36 10.81 10.47 15.22
N GLN A 37 10.67 11.79 15.32
CA GLN A 37 9.93 12.57 14.36
C GLN A 37 10.44 12.07 13.02
N PRO A 38 9.57 11.51 12.15
CA PRO A 38 10.03 11.02 10.87
C PRO A 38 10.76 12.20 10.24
N ALA A 39 12.06 12.05 10.04
CA ALA A 39 12.92 13.07 9.43
C ALA A 39 12.12 13.62 8.26
N LYS A 40 11.72 14.89 8.34
CA LYS A 40 10.64 15.49 7.54
C LYS A 40 10.77 14.97 6.12
N LYS A 41 9.98 13.94 5.79
CA LYS A 41 10.02 13.34 4.46
C LYS A 41 9.76 14.52 3.52
N PRO A 42 10.59 14.76 2.49
CA PRO A 42 10.35 15.87 1.59
C PRO A 42 8.89 15.75 1.16
N TYR A 43 8.11 16.78 1.52
CA TYR A 43 6.66 16.78 1.37
C TYR A 43 6.40 16.52 -0.11
N ASN A 44 5.96 15.31 -0.44
CA ASN A 44 5.88 14.90 -1.82
C ASN A 44 4.67 15.65 -2.40
N LYS A 45 4.96 16.69 -3.19
CA LYS A 45 3.93 17.60 -3.73
C LYS A 45 2.86 16.83 -4.51
N ILE A 46 3.22 15.71 -5.12
CA ILE A 46 2.27 14.82 -5.81
C ILE A 46 1.33 14.18 -4.79
N VAL A 47 1.86 13.60 -3.70
CA VAL A 47 1.03 13.03 -2.62
C VAL A 47 0.07 14.08 -2.04
N SER A 48 0.53 15.31 -1.83
CA SER A 48 -0.35 16.40 -1.34
C SER A 48 -1.45 16.74 -2.34
N HIS A 49 -1.14 16.76 -3.64
CA HIS A 49 -2.11 17.06 -4.68
C HIS A 49 -3.15 15.94 -4.83
N LEU A 50 -2.73 14.67 -4.75
CA LEU A 50 -3.61 13.51 -4.83
C LEU A 50 -4.62 13.45 -3.68
N LEU A 51 -4.20 13.82 -2.46
CA LEU A 51 -5.08 13.89 -1.30
C LEU A 51 -6.19 14.94 -1.45
N VAL A 52 -5.88 16.10 -2.06
CA VAL A 52 -6.87 17.16 -2.31
C VAL A 52 -7.78 16.80 -3.49
N ALA A 53 -7.28 16.02 -4.44
CA ALA A 53 -8.05 15.57 -5.59
C ALA A 53 -8.97 14.37 -5.28
N GLU A 54 -8.89 13.75 -4.10
CA GLU A 54 -9.64 12.51 -3.79
C GLU A 54 -11.16 12.70 -4.02
N PRO A 55 -11.82 11.82 -4.80
CA PRO A 55 -13.24 11.95 -5.05
C PRO A 55 -14.10 11.70 -3.81
N GLU A 56 -15.27 12.35 -3.78
CA GLU A 56 -16.27 12.05 -2.76
C GLU A 56 -16.83 10.63 -2.92
N LYS A 57 -17.26 10.04 -1.80
CA LYS A 57 -17.84 8.70 -1.79
C LYS A 57 -19.15 8.69 -2.57
N ILE A 58 -19.27 7.75 -3.50
CA ILE A 58 -20.51 7.48 -4.22
C ILE A 58 -21.20 6.29 -3.56
N TYR A 59 -22.51 6.41 -3.36
CA TYR A 59 -23.32 5.38 -2.74
C TYR A 59 -24.16 4.63 -3.79
N ALA A 60 -24.30 3.33 -3.59
CA ALA A 60 -25.30 2.52 -4.27
C ALA A 60 -26.70 3.04 -3.91
N MET A 61 -27.57 3.15 -4.92
CA MET A 61 -28.96 3.59 -4.74
C MET A 61 -29.89 2.52 -5.31
N PRO A 62 -30.03 1.36 -4.64
CA PRO A 62 -30.93 0.32 -5.10
C PRO A 62 -32.39 0.79 -4.98
N ASP A 63 -33.22 0.50 -5.98
CA ASP A 63 -34.65 0.81 -5.93
C ASP A 63 -35.33 0.02 -4.80
N PRO A 64 -35.94 0.68 -3.80
CA PRO A 64 -36.59 -0.01 -2.69
C PRO A 64 -37.89 -0.72 -3.10
N THR A 65 -38.46 -0.40 -4.26
CA THR A 65 -39.71 -0.98 -4.77
C THR A 65 -39.50 -2.31 -5.48
N VAL A 66 -38.27 -2.58 -5.94
CA VAL A 66 -37.93 -3.81 -6.64
C VAL A 66 -37.56 -4.90 -5.63
N PRO A 67 -38.13 -6.12 -5.72
CA PRO A 67 -37.74 -7.24 -4.87
C PRO A 67 -36.26 -7.61 -5.03
N ASP A 68 -35.64 -8.09 -3.96
CA ASP A 68 -34.24 -8.50 -4.00
C ASP A 68 -34.04 -9.69 -4.93
N SER A 69 -33.11 -9.53 -5.86
CA SER A 69 -32.75 -10.50 -6.88
C SER A 69 -31.33 -10.23 -7.38
N ASP A 70 -30.69 -11.24 -7.97
CA ASP A 70 -29.37 -11.09 -8.58
C ASP A 70 -29.35 -9.99 -9.64
N ILE A 71 -30.45 -9.87 -10.40
CA ILE A 71 -30.63 -8.82 -11.42
C ILE A 71 -30.60 -7.44 -10.76
N LYS A 72 -31.36 -7.22 -9.68
CA LYS A 72 -31.37 -5.94 -8.95
C LYS A 72 -29.97 -5.58 -8.42
N ALA A 73 -29.24 -6.56 -7.88
CA ALA A 73 -27.88 -6.36 -7.40
C ALA A 73 -26.94 -5.95 -8.54
N LEU A 74 -26.96 -6.68 -9.67
CA LEU A 74 -26.15 -6.38 -10.84
C LEU A 74 -26.48 -5.01 -11.43
N THR A 75 -27.76 -4.66 -11.58
CA THR A 75 -28.18 -3.34 -12.06
C THR A 75 -27.66 -2.24 -11.15
N THR A 76 -27.82 -2.38 -9.83
CA THR A 76 -27.33 -1.38 -8.86
C THR A 76 -25.80 -1.23 -8.92
N LEU A 77 -25.06 -2.33 -9.12
CA LEU A 77 -23.60 -2.31 -9.27
C LEU A 77 -23.17 -1.65 -10.60
N CYS A 78 -23.86 -1.92 -11.71
CA CYS A 78 -23.62 -1.25 -12.98
C CYS A 78 -23.84 0.26 -12.85
N ASP A 79 -24.96 0.69 -12.27
CA ASP A 79 -25.26 2.11 -12.07
C ASP A 79 -24.28 2.81 -11.12
N LEU A 80 -23.74 2.10 -10.13
CA LEU A 80 -22.67 2.60 -9.27
C LEU A 80 -21.37 2.75 -10.07
N ALA A 81 -20.97 1.71 -10.80
CA ALA A 81 -19.76 1.71 -11.61
C ALA A 81 -19.76 2.82 -12.66
N ASP A 82 -20.88 3.04 -13.36
CA ASP A 82 -20.99 4.10 -14.37
C ASP A 82 -20.77 5.49 -13.77
N ARG A 83 -21.33 5.74 -12.58
CA ARG A 83 -21.12 7.01 -11.85
C ARG A 83 -19.69 7.14 -11.35
N GLU A 84 -19.10 6.07 -10.82
CA GLU A 84 -17.68 6.05 -10.40
C GLU A 84 -16.74 6.30 -11.58
N LEU A 85 -17.02 5.73 -12.74
CA LEU A 85 -16.20 5.91 -13.94
C LEU A 85 -16.15 7.38 -14.38
N VAL A 86 -17.29 8.08 -14.38
CA VAL A 86 -17.32 9.52 -14.69
C VAL A 86 -16.43 10.31 -13.75
N VAL A 87 -16.49 9.98 -12.45
CA VAL A 87 -15.70 10.63 -11.41
C VAL A 87 -14.22 10.29 -11.54
N ILE A 88 -13.85 9.03 -11.79
CA ILE A 88 -12.47 8.58 -12.00
C ILE A 88 -11.86 9.25 -13.23
N ILE A 89 -12.61 9.38 -14.32
CA ILE A 89 -12.16 10.08 -15.53
C ILE A 89 -11.90 11.56 -15.21
N GLY A 90 -12.78 12.22 -14.47
CA GLY A 90 -12.59 13.59 -14.01
C GLY A 90 -11.37 13.74 -13.09
N TRP A 91 -11.21 12.81 -12.14
CA TRP A 91 -10.09 12.74 -11.22
C TRP A 91 -8.75 12.59 -11.92
N ALA A 92 -8.67 11.70 -12.91
CA ALA A 92 -7.45 11.39 -13.65
C ALA A 92 -6.83 12.64 -14.32
N LYS A 93 -7.64 13.64 -14.66
CA LYS A 93 -7.17 14.92 -15.24
C LYS A 93 -6.35 15.77 -14.25
N HIS A 94 -6.48 15.53 -12.95
CA HIS A 94 -5.72 16.22 -11.90
C HIS A 94 -4.35 15.59 -11.64
N ILE A 95 -4.04 14.43 -12.23
CA ILE A 95 -2.73 13.78 -12.08
C ILE A 95 -1.71 14.54 -12.94
N PRO A 96 -0.66 15.14 -12.34
CA PRO A 96 0.37 15.85 -13.10
C PRO A 96 1.12 14.90 -14.06
N GLY A 97 1.27 15.30 -15.33
CA GLY A 97 2.15 14.62 -16.30
C GLY A 97 1.57 13.41 -17.05
N THR A 98 0.27 13.11 -16.97
CA THR A 98 -0.33 11.94 -17.65
C THR A 98 -1.43 12.31 -18.65
N PHE A 99 -2.61 12.74 -18.20
CA PHE A 99 -3.81 12.76 -19.07
C PHE A 99 -3.99 14.02 -19.93
N SER A 100 -3.55 15.19 -19.47
CA SER A 100 -3.72 16.44 -20.23
C SER A 100 -2.77 16.55 -21.44
N GLU A 101 -1.63 15.85 -21.38
CA GLU A 101 -0.60 15.87 -22.43
C GLU A 101 -0.78 14.75 -23.46
N MET A 102 -1.54 13.70 -23.11
CA MET A 102 -1.99 12.67 -24.05
C MET A 102 -3.07 13.25 -24.98
N LYS A 103 -2.63 13.94 -26.04
CA LYS A 103 -3.48 14.29 -27.20
C LYS A 103 -4.27 13.04 -27.58
N LYS A 104 -5.61 13.13 -27.60
CA LYS A 104 -6.50 12.07 -28.10
C LYS A 104 -5.89 11.55 -29.40
N LYS A 105 -5.29 10.36 -29.37
CA LYS A 105 -4.90 9.67 -30.60
C LYS A 105 -6.22 9.38 -31.28
N SER A 106 -6.58 10.24 -32.24
CA SER A 106 -7.65 9.96 -33.18
C SER A 106 -7.27 8.63 -33.83
N LEU A 107 -7.88 7.54 -33.37
CA LEU A 107 -7.83 6.30 -34.11
C LEU A 107 -8.43 6.62 -35.48
N PRO A 108 -7.75 6.31 -36.60
CA PRO A 108 -8.34 6.52 -37.91
C PRO A 108 -9.64 5.72 -37.95
N LEU A 109 -10.73 6.39 -38.31
CA LEU A 109 -11.97 5.72 -38.67
C LEU A 109 -11.62 4.80 -39.84
N ILE A 110 -11.70 3.49 -39.60
CA ILE A 110 -11.55 2.48 -40.64
C ILE A 110 -12.79 2.65 -41.55
N PRO A 111 -12.62 2.86 -42.86
CA PRO A 111 -13.73 3.09 -43.80
C PRO A 111 -14.64 1.87 -43.95
#